data_AF-A0A9X2YZW3-F1
#
_entry.id   AF-A0A9X2YZW3-F1
#
_cell.length_a   1.000
_cell.length_b   1.000
_cell.length_c   1.000
_cell.angle_alpha   90.00
_cell.angle_beta   90.00
_cell.angle_gamma   90.00
#
_symmetry.space_group_name_H-M   'P 1'
#
loop_
_entity.id
_entity.type
_entity.pdbx_description
1 polymer ?
#
loop_
_entity_poly.entity_id
_entity_poly.type
_entity_poly.pdbx_seq_one_letter_code
_entity_poly.pdbx_strand_id
1 'polypeptide(L)'
;MQRRTHLRVTTIGGRAVSRRHFSTGPLADLSTDDFVDVLRAEVVGLFNVAKSTVPALRSGGGGSVVAVVASSTTRTVPTNTMSAVPKSAVAMMIRQMATEEGRNDIRANAVGPGIIDGGMVDTACEHRQ
;
A
#
# COMPACT_ATOMS: atom_id res chain seq x y z
N MET A 1 3.41 26.22 -20.84
CA MET A 1 3.99 25.01 -20.22
C MET A 1 3.37 24.84 -18.83
N GLN A 2 2.27 24.10 -18.70
CA GLN A 2 1.55 23.94 -17.42
C GLN A 2 2.33 22.98 -16.50
N ARG A 3 2.59 23.39 -15.26
CA ARG A 3 3.22 22.53 -14.24
C ARG A 3 2.21 21.47 -13.82
N ARG A 4 2.48 20.20 -14.11
CA ARG A 4 1.66 19.08 -13.65
C ARG A 4 1.87 18.88 -12.14
N THR A 5 0.79 18.86 -11.38
CA THR A 5 0.82 18.55 -9.94
C THR A 5 1.11 17.06 -9.77
N HIS A 6 2.33 16.74 -9.31
CA HIS A 6 2.73 15.37 -9.02
C HIS A 6 2.55 15.11 -7.52
N LEU A 7 1.52 14.34 -7.14
CA LEU A 7 1.38 13.88 -5.77
C LEU A 7 1.96 12.48 -5.61
N ARG A 8 2.97 12.35 -4.76
CA ARG A 8 3.58 11.05 -4.45
C ARG A 8 3.03 10.53 -3.12
N VAL A 9 2.14 9.54 -3.19
CA VAL A 9 1.57 8.87 -2.01
C VAL A 9 2.41 7.63 -1.70
N THR A 10 3.46 7.79 -0.92
CA THR A 10 4.36 6.66 -0.62
C THR A 10 3.79 5.81 0.52
N THR A 11 3.13 4.68 0.21
CA THR A 11 2.79 3.67 1.23
C THR A 11 3.92 2.65 1.36
N ILE A 12 4.92 2.93 2.19
CA ILE A 12 5.88 1.89 2.63
C ILE A 12 5.24 1.20 3.84
N GLY A 13 4.68 0.01 3.61
CA GLY A 13 4.29 -0.89 4.70
C GLY A 13 5.55 -1.41 5.39
N GLY A 14 5.86 -0.86 6.56
CA GLY A 14 6.96 -1.34 7.39
C GLY A 14 7.52 -0.36 8.43
N ARG A 15 6.74 0.56 9.03
CA ARG A 15 7.13 1.23 10.31
C ARG A 15 6.13 2.15 11.03
N ALA A 16 4.84 2.18 10.68
CA ALA A 16 3.96 3.26 11.18
C ALA A 16 2.79 2.84 12.09
N VAL A 17 2.65 1.56 12.46
CA VAL A 17 1.60 1.15 13.40
C VAL A 17 2.21 0.37 14.54
N SER A 18 2.53 1.09 15.63
CA SER A 18 2.88 0.55 16.95
C SER A 18 4.16 -0.29 17.01
N ARG A 19 4.79 -0.34 18.18
CA ARG A 19 5.97 -1.18 18.48
C ARG A 19 5.62 -2.68 18.55
N ARG A 20 4.65 -3.15 17.77
CA ARG A 20 4.24 -4.55 17.74
C ARG A 20 4.69 -5.15 16.42
N HIS A 21 5.52 -6.18 16.51
CA HIS A 21 5.83 -7.07 15.40
C HIS A 21 4.51 -7.42 14.68
N PHE A 22 4.42 -7.22 13.35
CA PHE A 22 3.30 -7.79 12.60
C PHE A 22 3.38 -9.31 12.76
N SER A 23 2.35 -9.93 13.32
CA SER A 23 2.32 -11.38 13.50
C SER A 23 2.47 -12.06 12.14
N THR A 24 3.49 -12.89 11.99
CA THR A 24 3.71 -13.73 10.81
C THR A 24 3.42 -15.17 11.18
N GLY A 25 2.55 -15.83 10.44
CA GLY A 25 2.11 -17.19 10.75
C GLY A 25 1.04 -17.69 9.79
N PRO A 26 0.63 -18.95 9.90
CA PRO A 26 -0.52 -19.49 9.19
C PRO A 26 -1.75 -18.62 9.41
N LEU A 27 -2.63 -18.53 8.41
CA LEU A 27 -3.81 -17.66 8.46
C LEU A 27 -4.68 -17.91 9.70
N ALA A 28 -4.80 -19.17 10.13
CA ALA A 28 -5.61 -19.57 11.28
C ALA A 28 -5.08 -19.05 12.62
N ASP A 29 -3.80 -18.70 12.71
CA ASP A 29 -3.14 -18.28 13.95
C ASP A 29 -3.04 -16.76 14.08
N LEU A 30 -3.57 -16.01 13.10
CA LEU A 30 -3.53 -14.56 13.09
C LEU A 30 -4.65 -13.98 13.94
N SER A 31 -4.32 -12.96 14.74
CA SER A 31 -5.30 -12.19 15.51
C SER A 31 -6.20 -11.38 14.57
N THR A 32 -7.51 -11.54 14.74
CA THR A 32 -8.51 -10.70 14.04
C THR A 32 -8.31 -9.23 14.35
N ASP A 33 -8.03 -8.87 15.61
CA ASP A 33 -7.88 -7.47 16.02
C ASP A 33 -6.65 -6.83 15.36
N ASP A 34 -5.52 -7.55 15.35
CA ASP A 34 -4.31 -7.08 14.66
C ASP A 34 -4.58 -6.90 13.17
N PHE A 35 -5.28 -7.86 12.53
CA PHE A 35 -5.60 -7.79 11.11
C PHE A 35 -6.48 -6.57 10.78
N VAL A 36 -7.50 -6.32 11.59
CA VAL A 36 -8.36 -5.15 11.45
C VAL A 36 -7.56 -3.86 11.61
N ASP A 37 -6.62 -3.81 12.56
CA ASP A 37 -5.78 -2.62 12.75
C ASP A 37 -4.85 -2.36 11.57
N VAL A 38 -4.29 -3.40 10.94
CA VAL A 38 -3.52 -3.24 9.69
C VAL A 38 -4.40 -2.71 8.57
N LEU A 39 -5.62 -3.23 8.40
CA LEU A 39 -6.55 -2.74 7.39
C LEU A 39 -6.96 -1.28 7.63
N ARG A 40 -7.22 -0.90 8.88
CA ARG A 40 -7.51 0.50 9.24
C ARG A 40 -6.35 1.41 8.87
N ALA A 41 -5.12 1.02 9.19
CA ALA A 41 -3.96 1.85 8.92
C ALA A 41 -3.63 1.97 7.42
N GLU A 42 -3.57 0.85 6.69
CA GLU A 42 -3.16 0.88 5.28
C GLU A 42 -4.32 1.20 4.33
N VAL A 43 -5.45 0.50 4.47
CA VAL A 43 -6.55 0.56 3.50
C VAL A 43 -7.45 1.77 3.76
N VAL A 44 -7.95 1.92 5.00
CA VAL A 44 -8.78 3.07 5.36
C VAL A 44 -7.96 4.36 5.32
N GLY A 45 -6.70 4.30 5.75
CA GLY A 45 -5.75 5.40 5.61
C GLY A 45 -5.64 5.88 4.14
N LEU A 46 -5.41 4.97 3.20
CA LEU A 46 -5.35 5.33 1.77
C LEU A 46 -6.67 5.89 1.26
N PHE A 47 -7.81 5.30 1.63
CA PHE A 47 -9.12 5.79 1.22
C PHE A 47 -9.32 7.26 1.63
N ASN A 48 -8.95 7.61 2.87
CA ASN A 48 -9.05 8.98 3.35
C ASN A 48 -8.15 9.94 2.56
N VAL A 49 -6.90 9.53 2.29
CA VAL A 49 -5.97 10.32 1.46
C VAL A 49 -6.54 10.51 0.05
N ALA A 50 -7.03 9.44 -0.58
CA ALA A 50 -7.62 9.47 -1.92
C ALA A 50 -8.83 10.40 -1.98
N LYS A 51 -9.74 10.29 -1.00
CA LYS A 51 -10.97 11.11 -0.90
C LYS A 51 -10.67 12.60 -0.89
N SER A 52 -9.61 13.03 -0.19
CA SER A 52 -9.19 14.44 -0.16
C SER A 52 -8.36 14.85 -1.37
N THR A 53 -7.54 13.93 -1.89
CA THR A 53 -6.60 14.18 -2.99
C THR A 53 -7.29 14.34 -4.33
N VAL A 54 -8.22 13.44 -4.66
CA VAL A 54 -8.84 13.38 -5.99
C VAL A 54 -9.53 14.71 -6.36
N PRO A 55 -10.34 15.34 -5.49
CA PRO A 55 -10.90 16.66 -5.77
C PRO A 55 -9.84 17.73 -6.03
N ALA A 56 -8.74 17.73 -5.26
CA ALA A 56 -7.65 18.70 -5.41
C ALA A 56 -6.88 18.51 -6.72
N LEU A 57 -6.68 17.26 -7.17
CA LEU A 57 -6.07 16.99 -8.48
C LEU A 57 -7.00 17.39 -9.62
N ARG A 58 -8.32 17.14 -9.49
CA ARG A 58 -9.32 17.57 -10.48
C ARG A 58 -9.32 19.09 -10.64
N SER A 59 -9.36 19.85 -9.54
CA SER A 59 -9.32 21.32 -9.60
C SER A 59 -7.98 21.87 -10.10
N GLY A 60 -6.90 21.12 -9.87
CA GLY A 60 -5.55 21.43 -10.38
C GLY A 60 -5.33 21.08 -11.86
N GLY A 61 -6.34 20.57 -12.58
CA GLY A 61 -6.22 20.22 -14.00
C GLY A 61 -5.55 18.88 -14.27
N GLY A 62 -5.54 17.97 -13.29
CA GLY A 62 -5.00 16.62 -13.41
C GLY A 62 -3.75 16.38 -12.57
N GLY A 63 -3.11 15.23 -12.78
CA GLY A 63 -1.90 14.87 -12.05
C GLY A 63 -1.57 13.39 -12.08
N SER A 64 -0.81 12.96 -11.07
CA SER A 64 -0.46 11.56 -10.92
C SER A 64 -0.42 11.13 -9.47
N VAL A 65 -0.88 9.91 -9.21
CA VAL A 65 -0.79 9.20 -7.94
C VAL A 65 0.01 7.92 -8.14
N VAL A 66 0.95 7.65 -7.25
CA VAL A 66 1.71 6.39 -7.22
C VAL A 66 1.66 5.84 -5.81
N ALA A 67 1.21 4.60 -5.65
CA ALA A 67 1.27 3.87 -4.38
C ALA A 67 2.37 2.82 -4.40
N VAL A 68 3.02 2.63 -3.26
CA VAL A 68 3.96 1.52 -3.05
C VAL A 68 3.18 0.37 -2.41
N VAL A 69 3.32 -0.83 -2.97
CA VAL A 69 2.66 -2.07 -2.52
C VAL A 69 3.72 -3.17 -2.41
N ALA A 70 3.30 -4.42 -2.27
CA ALA A 70 4.21 -5.58 -2.27
C ALA A 70 4.20 -6.28 -3.63
N SER A 71 5.30 -6.97 -3.94
CA SER A 71 5.36 -7.93 -5.05
C SER A 71 4.32 -9.05 -4.91
N SER A 72 3.90 -9.37 -3.68
CA SER A 72 2.87 -10.39 -3.37
C SER A 72 1.43 -9.97 -3.70
N THR A 73 1.22 -8.88 -4.43
CA THR A 73 -0.11 -8.47 -4.91
C THR A 73 -0.59 -9.28 -6.11
N THR A 74 0.31 -10.00 -6.78
CA THR A 74 0.00 -10.85 -7.94
C THR A 74 0.20 -12.33 -7.67
N ARG A 75 0.82 -12.69 -6.54
CA ARG A 75 1.14 -14.06 -6.13
C ARG A 75 1.12 -14.15 -4.61
N THR A 76 0.70 -15.28 -4.06
CA THR A 76 0.70 -15.54 -2.63
C THR A 76 2.05 -16.10 -2.16
N VAL A 77 2.40 -15.77 -0.92
CA VAL A 77 3.56 -16.32 -0.22
C VAL A 77 3.04 -16.87 1.12
N PRO A 78 3.49 -18.06 1.57
CA PRO A 78 3.12 -18.58 2.89
C PRO A 78 3.35 -17.54 3.99
N THR A 79 2.50 -17.58 5.02
CA THR A 79 2.60 -16.75 6.24
C THR A 79 2.61 -15.23 6.03
N ASN A 80 2.15 -14.74 4.87
CA ASN A 80 2.23 -13.32 4.50
C ASN A 80 0.88 -12.60 4.47
N THR A 81 -0.20 -13.18 5.01
CA THR A 81 -1.57 -12.64 4.94
C THR A 81 -1.65 -11.19 5.43
N MET A 82 -1.01 -10.89 6.56
CA MET A 82 -1.00 -9.56 7.20
C MET A 82 -0.41 -8.47 6.31
N SER A 83 0.45 -8.81 5.35
CA SER A 83 1.02 -7.84 4.41
C SER A 83 0.38 -7.94 3.02
N ALA A 84 0.15 -9.15 2.54
CA ALA A 84 -0.34 -9.40 1.18
C ALA A 84 -1.77 -8.88 0.98
N VAL A 85 -2.67 -9.10 1.94
CA VAL A 85 -4.08 -8.71 1.79
C VAL A 85 -4.24 -7.18 1.78
N PRO A 86 -3.73 -6.42 2.76
CA PRO A 86 -3.85 -4.96 2.75
C PRO A 86 -3.22 -4.32 1.50
N LYS A 87 -2.04 -4.81 1.08
CA LYS A 87 -1.35 -4.28 -0.12
C LYS A 87 -2.08 -4.64 -1.41
N SER A 88 -2.78 -5.77 -1.46
CA SER A 88 -3.64 -6.12 -2.59
C SER A 88 -4.88 -5.22 -2.65
N ALA A 89 -5.48 -4.91 -1.50
CA ALA A 89 -6.59 -3.96 -1.42
C ALA A 89 -6.15 -2.56 -1.88
N VAL A 90 -4.98 -2.09 -1.45
CA VAL A 90 -4.37 -0.84 -1.93
C VAL A 90 -4.15 -0.87 -3.45
N ALA A 91 -3.56 -1.95 -3.97
CA ALA A 91 -3.33 -2.08 -5.42
C ALA A 91 -4.64 -2.02 -6.23
N MET A 92 -5.71 -2.65 -5.73
CA MET A 92 -7.02 -2.60 -6.38
C MET A 92 -7.64 -1.20 -6.31
N MET A 93 -7.54 -0.51 -5.16
CA MET A 93 -8.03 0.87 -5.01
C MET A 93 -7.34 1.82 -6.00
N ILE A 94 -6.05 1.63 -6.25
CA ILE A 94 -5.30 2.42 -7.23
C ILE A 94 -5.73 2.11 -8.66
N ARG A 95 -5.98 0.84 -9.00
CA ARG A 95 -6.55 0.48 -10.31
C ARG A 95 -7.93 1.11 -10.50
N GLN A 96 -8.77 1.11 -9.46
CA GLN A 96 -10.08 1.74 -9.52
C GLN A 96 -9.98 3.24 -9.73
N MET A 97 -9.09 3.91 -9.00
CA MET A 97 -8.80 5.34 -9.19
C MET A 97 -8.35 5.65 -10.61
N ALA A 98 -7.48 4.83 -11.21
CA ALA A 98 -7.05 5.02 -12.59
C ALA A 98 -8.23 4.93 -13.58
N THR A 99 -9.14 3.96 -13.38
CA THR A 99 -10.34 3.78 -14.20
C THR A 99 -11.30 4.96 -14.08
N GLU A 100 -11.54 5.45 -12.86
CA GLU A 100 -12.52 6.51 -12.60
C GLU A 100 -12.00 7.91 -12.97
N GLU A 101 -10.71 8.17 -12.71
CA GLU A 101 -10.12 9.51 -12.78
C GLU A 101 -9.30 9.76 -14.05
N GLY A 102 -9.10 8.76 -14.90
CA GLY A 102 -8.38 8.92 -16.18
C GLY A 102 -8.99 10.02 -17.07
N ARG A 103 -10.32 10.17 -17.04
CA ARG A 103 -11.04 11.26 -17.76
C ARG A 103 -10.71 12.67 -17.26
N ASN A 104 -10.15 12.79 -16.07
CA ASN A 104 -9.77 14.05 -15.42
C ASN A 104 -8.26 14.35 -15.54
N ASP A 105 -7.55 13.71 -16.47
CA ASP A 105 -6.07 13.74 -16.62
C ASP A 105 -5.32 13.32 -15.33
N ILE A 106 -5.91 12.41 -14.54
CA ILE A 106 -5.27 11.84 -13.34
C ILE A 106 -4.81 10.41 -13.65
N ARG A 107 -3.50 10.18 -13.54
CA ARG A 107 -2.91 8.84 -13.69
C ARG A 107 -2.67 8.21 -12.32
N ALA A 108 -3.13 6.99 -12.09
CA ALA A 108 -2.86 6.26 -10.84
C ALA A 108 -2.11 4.95 -11.11
N ASN A 109 -1.03 4.68 -10.38
CA ASN A 109 -0.21 3.47 -10.55
C ASN A 109 0.21 2.88 -9.20
N ALA A 110 0.37 1.56 -9.14
CA ALA A 110 0.88 0.85 -7.97
C ALA A 110 2.21 0.16 -8.34
N VAL A 111 3.22 0.31 -7.49
CA VAL A 111 4.53 -0.32 -7.67
C VAL A 111 4.81 -1.26 -6.50
N GLY A 112 5.10 -2.52 -6.80
CA GLY A 112 5.42 -3.53 -5.79
C GLY A 112 6.89 -3.92 -5.87
N PRO A 113 7.78 -3.32 -5.05
CA PRO A 113 9.17 -3.76 -4.98
C PRO A 113 9.25 -5.23 -4.55
N GLY A 114 10.29 -5.92 -5.04
CA GLY A 114 10.71 -7.19 -4.48
C GLY A 114 11.31 -7.01 -3.08
N ILE A 115 11.98 -8.05 -2.57
CA ILE A 115 12.75 -7.91 -1.34
C ILE A 115 13.84 -6.86 -1.60
N ILE A 116 13.77 -5.77 -0.85
CA ILE A 116 14.75 -4.69 -0.86
C ILE A 116 15.37 -4.62 0.51
N ASP A 117 16.69 -4.51 0.56
CA ASP A 117 17.37 -4.24 1.82
C ASP A 117 17.19 -2.77 2.18
N GLY A 118 16.29 -2.53 3.13
CA GLY A 118 16.06 -1.24 3.78
C GLY A 118 16.28 -1.29 5.29
N GLY A 119 17.09 -2.24 5.78
CA GLY A 119 17.29 -2.52 7.20
C GLY A 119 16.27 -3.51 7.81
N MET A 120 15.64 -4.35 6.98
CA MET A 120 14.63 -5.35 7.37
C MET A 120 15.09 -6.81 7.18
N VAL A 121 16.15 -7.02 6.38
CA VAL A 121 16.65 -8.36 6.01
C VAL A 121 17.54 -8.98 7.08
N ASP A 122 18.20 -8.19 7.92
CA ASP A 122 19.03 -8.70 9.03
C ASP A 122 18.19 -9.56 10.00
N THR A 123 17.00 -9.11 10.37
CA THR A 123 16.09 -9.83 11.28
C THR A 123 15.53 -11.14 10.72
N ALA A 124 15.47 -11.29 9.38
CA ALA A 124 14.89 -12.46 8.74
C ALA A 124 15.90 -13.59 8.52
N CYS A 125 17.18 -13.27 8.32
CA CYS A 125 18.23 -14.29 8.13
C CYS A 125 18.70 -14.94 9.44
N GLU A 126 18.59 -14.25 10.58
CA GLU A 126 19.03 -14.79 11.88
C GLU A 126 18.22 -16.00 12.37
N HIS A 127 17.00 -16.21 11.86
CA HIS A 127 16.15 -17.36 12.24
C HIS A 127 16.37 -18.61 11.37
N ARG A 128 17.44 -18.65 10.57
CA ARG A 128 17.83 -19.81 9.76
C ARG A 128 19.30 -20.20 9.95
N GLN A 129 19.76 -20.18 11.20
CA GLN A 129 20.93 -20.93 11.67
C GLN A 129 20.48 -21.90 12.76
#